data_AF-A0A1F0GHM3-F1
#
_entry.id   AF-A0A1F0GHM3-F1
#
_cell.length_a   1.000
_cell.length_b   1.000
_cell.length_c   1.000
_cell.angle_alpha   90.00
_cell.angle_beta   90.00
_cell.angle_gamma   90.00
#
_symmetry.space_group_name_H-M   'P 1'
#
loop_
_entity.id
_entity.type
_entity.pdbx_description
1 polymer ?
#
loop_
_entity_poly.entity_id
_entity_poly.type
_entity_poly.pdbx_seq_one_letter_code
_entity_poly.pdbx_strand_id
1 'polypeptide(L)'
;MKYIYRIFVFLTVILLLGALGLTFIFAPRGQKLTNENKINNKEEVQEPEKISIFNEEEDIVNILLIGIDSSDVTYEVDENSKRADTIMVLSIDPKYDRVRLISIPRDTYYKIKGYDNYRMNAAYSRGGIDLQVSSVEDLLGIKISHYVTVNYEAVEELVDAIGGVEVYTPEYKYTDPSTVPPLEINFEEGLHLLDGKESVKYLRIRKIYKDQDLDRIKAQQDFIMKIFDKMKSPKMLLKLPKLVSIANKHIETDMNYGQLSYLAYYGVSLDKENIDIKTLEGHMKKGSPLYYVDKKDAVYQASELERLRKDPTDQEEVVNYTEEELANMTDAERAEAEQKMRDRELRERIKEEGIQENSSNGDSNSNRTSNNRN
;
A
#
# COMPACT_ATOMS: atom_id res chain seq x y z
N MET A 1 -2.44 6.35 17.78
CA MET A 1 -2.40 7.75 17.28
C MET A 1 -1.83 7.89 15.87
N LYS A 2 -0.75 7.17 15.48
CA LYS A 2 -0.24 7.19 14.08
C LYS A 2 -0.92 6.20 13.15
N TYR A 3 -1.40 5.06 13.68
CA TYR A 3 -1.92 3.89 12.94
C TYR A 3 -2.97 4.16 11.85
N ILE A 4 -3.85 5.15 12.00
CA ILE A 4 -4.98 5.31 11.07
C ILE A 4 -4.70 6.37 10.01
N TYR A 5 -3.85 7.36 10.31
CA TYR A 5 -3.19 8.16 9.28
C TYR A 5 -2.39 7.24 8.33
N ARG A 6 -1.82 6.14 8.84
CA ARG A 6 -1.17 5.11 8.01
C ARG A 6 -2.15 4.40 7.07
N ILE A 7 -3.30 3.98 7.61
CA ILE A 7 -4.36 3.33 6.83
C ILE A 7 -4.87 4.29 5.76
N PHE A 8 -5.00 5.57 6.08
CA PHE A 8 -5.41 6.61 5.13
C PHE A 8 -4.38 6.79 4.00
N VAL A 9 -3.11 7.02 4.35
CA VAL A 9 -2.01 7.10 3.39
C VAL A 9 -1.96 5.85 2.51
N PHE A 10 -2.19 4.68 3.09
CA PHE A 10 -2.24 3.42 2.36
C PHE A 10 -3.39 3.32 1.38
N LEU A 11 -4.59 3.76 1.76
CA LEU A 11 -5.72 3.77 0.84
C LEU A 11 -5.52 4.80 -0.28
N THR A 12 -4.93 5.97 0.02
CA THR A 12 -4.46 6.93 -0.99
C THR A 12 -3.47 6.28 -1.96
N VAL A 13 -2.51 5.48 -1.46
CA VAL A 13 -1.58 4.73 -2.31
C VAL A 13 -2.30 3.72 -3.17
N ILE A 14 -3.17 2.88 -2.61
CA ILE A 14 -3.94 1.90 -3.40
C ILE A 14 -4.75 2.61 -4.48
N LEU A 15 -5.35 3.76 -4.18
CA LEU A 15 -6.11 4.54 -5.15
C LEU A 15 -5.23 5.13 -6.26
N LEU A 16 -4.04 5.63 -5.92
CA LEU A 16 -3.07 6.15 -6.89
C LEU A 16 -2.46 5.04 -7.75
N LEU A 17 -2.12 3.89 -7.15
CA LEU A 17 -1.71 2.67 -7.85
C LEU A 17 -2.85 2.14 -8.73
N GLY A 18 -4.09 2.25 -8.25
CA GLY A 18 -5.31 1.94 -8.98
C GLY A 18 -5.48 2.80 -10.24
N ALA A 19 -5.29 4.12 -10.09
CA ALA A 19 -5.33 5.07 -11.18
C ALA A 19 -4.18 4.85 -12.19
N LEU A 20 -2.96 4.58 -11.71
CA LEU A 20 -1.83 4.15 -12.54
C LEU A 20 -2.17 2.88 -13.32
N GLY A 21 -2.72 1.89 -12.64
CA GLY A 21 -3.12 0.61 -13.24
C GLY A 21 -4.20 0.76 -14.31
N LEU A 22 -5.18 1.63 -14.08
CA LEU A 22 -6.23 1.97 -15.05
C LEU A 22 -5.65 2.63 -16.31
N THR A 23 -4.54 3.37 -16.23
CA THR A 23 -3.93 3.94 -17.43
C THR A 23 -3.37 2.87 -18.36
N PHE A 24 -2.88 1.74 -17.87
CA PHE A 24 -2.45 0.63 -18.74
C PHE A 24 -3.60 0.06 -19.58
N ILE A 25 -4.83 0.08 -19.05
CA ILE A 25 -6.03 -0.41 -19.76
C ILE A 25 -6.42 0.56 -20.90
N PHE A 26 -6.10 1.85 -20.79
CA PHE A 26 -6.58 2.90 -21.70
C PHE A 26 -5.47 3.71 -22.43
N ALA A 27 -4.19 3.54 -22.11
CA ALA A 27 -3.07 4.32 -22.63
C ALA A 27 -2.12 3.49 -23.52
N PRO A 28 -1.39 4.14 -24.46
CA PRO A 28 -0.43 3.44 -25.31
C PRO A 28 0.77 2.88 -24.52
N ARG A 29 1.13 1.63 -24.83
CA ARG A 29 2.14 0.79 -24.16
C ARG A 29 3.56 1.38 -24.23
N GLY A 30 4.37 1.22 -23.16
CA GLY A 30 5.84 1.38 -23.23
C GLY A 30 6.54 2.43 -22.34
N GLN A 31 6.00 2.85 -21.19
CA GLN A 31 6.75 3.71 -20.25
C GLN A 31 7.27 2.90 -19.06
N LYS A 32 8.52 3.15 -18.63
CA LYS A 32 9.11 2.57 -17.43
C LYS A 32 8.83 3.47 -16.22
N LEU A 33 8.55 2.86 -15.07
CA LEU A 33 8.74 3.49 -13.77
C LEU A 33 10.21 3.30 -13.38
N THR A 34 11.02 4.35 -13.43
CA THR A 34 12.35 4.34 -12.83
C THR A 34 12.66 5.69 -12.23
N ASN A 35 13.14 5.69 -10.99
CA ASN A 35 14.00 6.75 -10.47
C ASN A 35 15.35 6.14 -10.08
N GLU A 36 16.39 6.55 -10.82
CA GLU A 36 17.78 6.35 -10.50
C GLU A 36 18.14 7.28 -9.33
N ASN A 37 18.17 6.78 -8.10
CA ASN A 37 18.92 7.40 -7.02
C ASN A 37 19.35 6.34 -6.02
N LYS A 38 20.43 5.62 -6.36
CA LYS A 38 21.16 4.78 -5.41
C LYS A 38 21.86 5.68 -4.39
N ILE A 39 21.41 5.65 -3.14
CA ILE A 39 22.19 6.17 -2.02
C ILE A 39 23.40 5.25 -1.85
N ASN A 40 24.57 5.80 -2.13
CA ASN A 40 25.85 5.15 -1.87
C ASN A 40 26.11 5.17 -0.37
N ASN A 41 25.91 4.05 0.32
CA ASN A 41 26.68 3.74 1.53
C ASN A 41 26.87 2.24 1.70
N LYS A 42 28.14 1.88 1.86
CA LYS A 42 28.71 0.53 1.91
C LYS A 42 28.34 -0.19 3.21
N GLU A 43 27.41 -1.13 3.12
CA GLU A 43 27.56 -2.48 3.70
C GLU A 43 26.92 -3.46 2.71
N GLU A 44 27.47 -4.67 2.60
CA GLU A 44 27.02 -5.71 1.66
C GLU A 44 25.68 -6.30 2.14
N VAL A 45 24.61 -5.51 2.00
CA VAL A 45 23.24 -6.01 2.11
C VAL A 45 22.95 -6.72 0.79
N GLN A 46 22.84 -8.05 0.84
CA GLN A 46 22.39 -8.83 -0.32
C GLN A 46 20.99 -8.34 -0.68
N GLU A 47 20.80 -7.93 -1.95
CA GLU A 47 19.49 -7.53 -2.45
C GLU A 47 18.50 -8.70 -2.23
N PRO A 48 17.31 -8.45 -1.67
CA PRO A 48 16.32 -9.50 -1.45
C PRO A 48 15.93 -10.13 -2.79
N GLU A 49 15.76 -11.45 -2.79
CA GLU A 49 15.37 -12.21 -3.98
C GLU A 49 13.93 -11.85 -4.37
N LYS A 50 13.75 -11.14 -5.49
CA LYS A 50 12.44 -10.67 -5.95
C LYS A 50 11.63 -11.81 -6.54
N ILE A 51 10.47 -12.07 -5.96
CA ILE A 51 9.46 -13.00 -6.50
C ILE A 51 8.54 -12.21 -7.43
N SER A 52 8.24 -12.74 -8.61
CA SER A 52 7.37 -12.06 -9.57
C SER A 52 5.90 -12.18 -9.17
N ILE A 53 5.13 -11.10 -9.30
CA ILE A 53 3.65 -11.14 -9.28
C ILE A 53 3.09 -12.10 -10.34
N PHE A 54 3.87 -12.43 -11.37
CA PHE A 54 3.40 -13.16 -12.55
C PHE A 54 3.99 -14.57 -12.76
N ASN A 55 4.87 -15.05 -11.86
CA ASN A 55 5.54 -16.36 -11.95
C ASN A 55 5.88 -16.77 -10.50
N GLU A 56 5.54 -17.94 -9.93
CA GLU A 56 5.20 -19.26 -10.47
C GLU A 56 4.02 -19.85 -9.63
N GLU A 57 3.09 -20.59 -10.24
CA GLU A 57 2.03 -21.39 -9.59
C GLU A 57 1.02 -20.72 -8.60
N GLU A 58 0.71 -19.43 -8.78
CA GLU A 58 -0.24 -18.66 -7.93
C GLU A 58 0.16 -18.60 -6.45
N ASP A 59 1.45 -18.36 -6.19
CA ASP A 59 1.95 -18.13 -4.84
C ASP A 59 1.44 -16.84 -4.19
N ILE A 60 1.51 -16.82 -2.85
CA ILE A 60 1.13 -15.66 -2.06
C ILE A 60 2.15 -14.55 -2.31
N VAL A 61 1.65 -13.42 -2.83
CA VAL A 61 2.46 -12.23 -3.10
C VAL A 61 2.49 -11.36 -1.86
N ASN A 62 3.68 -11.05 -1.36
CA ASN A 62 3.85 -10.14 -0.22
C ASN A 62 4.40 -8.79 -0.70
N ILE A 63 3.66 -7.72 -0.49
CA ILE A 63 4.01 -6.36 -0.89
C ILE A 63 4.26 -5.53 0.37
N LEU A 64 5.47 -5.00 0.52
CA LEU A 64 5.83 -4.10 1.60
C LEU A 64 5.41 -2.67 1.28
N LEU A 65 4.67 -2.06 2.21
CA LEU A 65 4.08 -0.74 2.05
C LEU A 65 4.65 0.20 3.10
N ILE A 66 5.31 1.26 2.64
CA ILE A 66 6.04 2.19 3.50
C ILE A 66 5.53 3.61 3.28
N GLY A 67 5.08 4.25 4.35
CA GLY A 67 4.82 5.70 4.35
C GLY A 67 6.01 6.42 4.94
N ILE A 68 6.67 7.25 4.13
CA ILE A 68 7.80 8.07 4.55
C ILE A 68 7.32 9.47 4.92
N ASP A 69 7.75 9.94 6.09
CA ASP A 69 7.64 11.35 6.44
C ASP A 69 8.91 12.05 5.93
N SER A 70 8.78 12.82 4.86
CA SER A 70 9.89 13.61 4.30
C SER A 70 9.94 15.03 4.88
N SER A 71 9.19 15.34 5.93
CA SER A 71 9.27 16.64 6.60
C SER A 71 10.73 16.89 7.00
N ASP A 72 11.31 18.02 6.57
CA ASP A 72 12.63 18.49 6.99
C ASP A 72 12.64 18.64 8.52
N VAL A 73 13.00 17.58 9.25
CA VAL A 73 13.09 17.62 10.72
C VAL A 73 14.40 18.30 11.08
N THR A 74 14.26 19.56 11.50
CA THR A 74 15.31 20.51 11.92
C THR A 74 16.09 20.11 13.19
N TYR A 75 15.93 18.89 13.70
CA TYR A 75 16.57 18.43 14.94
C TYR A 75 17.05 16.97 14.87
N GLU A 76 17.75 16.60 13.79
CA GLU A 76 18.81 15.58 13.81
C GLU A 76 19.56 15.70 12.48
N VAL A 77 20.83 16.11 12.56
CA VAL A 77 21.72 16.32 11.40
C VAL A 77 22.09 14.96 10.82
N ASP A 78 21.23 14.44 9.96
CA ASP A 78 21.58 13.53 8.87
C ASP A 78 20.68 13.97 7.72
N GLU A 79 21.26 14.52 6.64
CA GLU A 79 20.55 15.01 5.44
C GLU A 79 19.70 13.91 4.73
N ASN A 80 19.61 12.72 5.31
CA ASN A 80 18.89 11.52 4.87
C ASN A 80 17.83 11.00 5.87
N SER A 81 17.37 11.78 6.86
CA SER A 81 16.52 11.26 7.96
C SER A 81 15.06 10.92 7.58
N LYS A 82 14.79 10.37 6.39
CA LYS A 82 13.47 9.83 6.02
C LYS A 82 13.18 8.63 6.93
N ARG A 83 12.18 8.73 7.80
CA ARG A 83 11.75 7.62 8.67
C ARG A 83 10.52 6.93 8.08
N ALA A 84 10.50 5.60 8.15
CA ALA A 84 9.33 4.81 7.80
C ALA A 84 8.29 4.93 8.94
N ASP A 85 7.43 5.93 8.85
CA ASP A 85 6.43 6.17 9.87
C ASP A 85 5.23 5.22 9.74
N THR A 86 5.07 4.63 8.56
CA THR A 86 4.11 3.55 8.26
C THR A 86 4.84 2.37 7.68
N ILE A 87 4.57 1.18 8.21
CA ILE A 87 5.12 -0.09 7.73
C ILE A 87 3.97 -1.11 7.75
N MET A 88 3.62 -1.66 6.59
CA MET A 88 2.59 -2.69 6.47
C MET A 88 3.01 -3.71 5.43
N VAL A 89 2.57 -4.96 5.60
CA VAL A 89 2.73 -6.00 4.58
C VAL A 89 1.34 -6.38 4.08
N LEU A 90 1.15 -6.26 2.78
CA LEU A 90 -0.03 -6.73 2.06
C LEU A 90 0.29 -8.08 1.45
N SER A 91 -0.35 -9.13 1.95
CA SER A 91 -0.25 -10.49 1.44
C SER A 91 -1.50 -10.79 0.61
N ILE A 92 -1.31 -11.25 -0.62
CA ILE A 92 -2.37 -11.55 -1.57
C ILE A 92 -2.25 -13.01 -1.97
N ASP A 93 -3.32 -13.78 -1.75
CA ASP A 93 -3.48 -15.15 -2.22
C ASP A 93 -4.46 -15.13 -3.40
N PRO A 94 -3.97 -14.96 -4.65
CA PRO A 94 -4.84 -14.81 -5.82
C PRO A 94 -5.61 -16.10 -6.14
N LYS A 95 -5.14 -17.26 -5.66
CA LYS A 95 -5.79 -18.55 -5.89
C LYS A 95 -7.13 -18.67 -5.17
N TYR A 96 -7.18 -18.18 -3.94
CA TYR A 96 -8.37 -18.25 -3.07
C TYR A 96 -9.04 -16.90 -2.88
N ASP A 97 -8.66 -15.89 -3.67
CA ASP A 97 -9.16 -14.52 -3.56
C ASP A 97 -9.06 -13.93 -2.16
N ARG A 98 -7.99 -14.25 -1.40
CA ARG A 98 -7.80 -13.77 -0.02
C ARG A 98 -6.74 -12.68 0.05
N VAL A 99 -7.00 -11.67 0.87
CA VAL A 99 -6.05 -10.60 1.13
C VAL A 99 -5.91 -10.38 2.62
N ARG A 100 -4.65 -10.24 3.06
CA ARG A 100 -4.33 -9.89 4.44
C ARG A 100 -3.40 -8.71 4.49
N LEU A 101 -3.74 -7.72 5.31
CA LEU A 101 -2.88 -6.58 5.61
C LEU A 101 -2.42 -6.66 7.06
N ILE A 102 -1.11 -6.72 7.27
CA ILE A 102 -0.51 -6.70 8.60
C ILE A 102 0.21 -5.37 8.80
N SER A 103 -0.25 -4.58 9.76
CA SER A 103 0.44 -3.36 10.18
C SER A 103 1.51 -3.64 11.21
N ILE A 104 2.74 -3.21 10.94
CA ILE A 104 3.87 -3.31 11.87
C ILE A 104 4.00 -1.98 12.60
N PRO A 105 3.86 -1.95 13.94
CA PRO A 105 4.16 -0.75 14.72
C PRO A 105 5.56 -0.22 14.43
N ARG A 106 5.68 1.03 13.97
CA ARG A 106 6.98 1.65 13.64
C ARG A 106 8.03 1.57 14.76
N ASP A 107 7.56 1.60 16.01
CA ASP A 107 8.38 1.58 17.23
C ASP A 107 8.64 0.12 17.71
N THR A 108 8.41 -0.87 16.83
CA THR A 108 8.71 -2.29 17.10
C THR A 108 10.18 -2.47 17.40
N TYR A 109 10.47 -2.99 18.59
CA TYR A 109 11.80 -3.31 19.07
C TYR A 109 12.32 -4.56 18.37
N TYR A 110 13.16 -4.34 17.36
CA TYR A 110 13.75 -5.43 16.58
C TYR A 110 15.22 -5.12 16.27
N LYS A 111 16.09 -6.12 16.40
CA LYS A 111 17.51 -5.95 16.10
C LYS A 111 17.71 -5.87 14.59
N ILE A 112 18.12 -4.71 14.10
CA ILE A 112 18.42 -4.51 12.68
C ILE A 112 19.84 -5.02 12.39
N LYS A 113 19.99 -5.86 11.37
CA LYS A 113 21.32 -6.39 10.98
C LYS A 113 22.27 -5.24 10.64
N GLY A 114 23.48 -5.26 11.21
CA GLY A 114 24.49 -4.21 11.01
C GLY A 114 24.35 -2.98 11.94
N TYR A 115 23.31 -2.91 12.78
CA TYR A 115 23.07 -1.74 13.63
C TYR A 115 22.71 -2.09 15.08
N ASP A 116 23.11 -1.23 16.02
CA ASP A 116 22.80 -1.37 17.46
C ASP A 116 21.45 -0.75 17.86
N ASN A 117 20.70 -0.19 16.91
CA ASN A 117 19.39 0.41 17.16
C ASN A 117 18.27 -0.63 16.96
N TYR A 118 17.25 -0.53 17.80
CA TYR A 118 16.17 -1.48 17.88
C TYR A 118 14.81 -0.83 17.65
N ARG A 119 14.62 -0.18 16.50
CA ARG A 119 13.28 0.24 16.04
C ARG A 119 13.13 -0.05 14.56
N MET A 120 12.02 -0.69 14.20
CA MET A 120 11.75 -1.07 12.81
C MET A 120 11.77 0.14 11.86
N ASN A 121 11.29 1.31 12.29
CA ASN A 121 11.28 2.52 11.46
C ASN A 121 12.65 3.13 11.16
N ALA A 122 13.68 2.75 11.93
CA ALA A 122 15.03 3.24 11.72
C ALA A 122 15.75 2.50 10.58
N ALA A 123 15.28 1.33 10.17
CA ALA A 123 15.88 0.55 9.10
C ALA A 123 15.91 1.36 7.78
N TYR A 124 14.79 1.97 7.41
CA TYR A 124 14.71 2.81 6.20
C TYR A 124 15.70 4.00 6.22
N SER A 125 15.83 4.71 7.34
CA SER A 125 16.74 5.86 7.42
C SER A 125 18.22 5.47 7.33
N ARG A 126 18.56 4.22 7.63
CA ARG A 126 19.95 3.75 7.74
C ARG A 126 20.43 3.02 6.49
N GLY A 127 19.60 2.16 5.91
CA GLY A 127 19.96 1.36 4.75
C GLY A 127 18.91 1.40 3.64
N GLY A 128 18.05 2.42 3.63
CA GLY A 128 17.04 2.60 2.59
C GLY A 128 16.04 1.45 2.53
N ILE A 129 15.49 1.24 1.34
CA ILE A 129 14.47 0.23 1.10
C ILE A 129 14.99 -1.19 1.34
N ASP A 130 16.23 -1.51 0.95
CA ASP A 130 16.78 -2.87 1.05
C ASP A 130 16.92 -3.33 2.50
N LEU A 131 17.39 -2.44 3.38
CA LEU A 131 17.47 -2.75 4.81
C LEU A 131 16.08 -2.84 5.45
N GLN A 132 15.13 -2.02 5.00
CA GLN A 132 13.75 -2.07 5.49
C GLN A 132 13.06 -3.37 5.10
N VAL A 133 13.24 -3.82 3.85
CA VAL A 133 12.72 -5.11 3.34
C VAL A 133 13.32 -6.26 4.14
N SER A 134 14.65 -6.38 4.17
CA SER A 134 15.32 -7.49 4.88
C SER A 134 15.00 -7.54 6.38
N SER A 135 14.79 -6.40 7.02
CA SER A 135 14.37 -6.33 8.44
C SER A 135 12.95 -6.85 8.65
N VAL A 136 12.04 -6.57 7.72
CA VAL A 136 10.65 -7.07 7.77
C VAL A 136 10.61 -8.56 7.46
N GLU A 137 11.35 -9.01 6.44
CA GLU A 137 11.49 -10.44 6.12
C GLU A 137 12.02 -11.23 7.31
N ASP A 138 13.06 -10.73 7.98
CA ASP A 138 13.64 -11.40 9.14
C ASP A 138 12.68 -11.40 10.35
N LEU A 139 11.92 -10.34 10.58
CA LEU A 139 10.91 -10.30 11.66
C LEU A 139 9.75 -11.27 11.39
N LEU A 140 9.22 -11.28 10.17
CA LEU A 140 8.00 -12.01 9.82
C LEU A 140 8.25 -13.42 9.26
N GLY A 141 9.48 -13.75 8.86
CA GLY A 141 9.83 -15.05 8.29
C GLY A 141 9.18 -15.33 6.93
N ILE A 142 8.73 -14.29 6.22
CA ILE A 142 8.15 -14.37 4.86
C ILE A 142 9.05 -13.58 3.90
N LYS A 143 9.06 -13.96 2.62
CA LYS A 143 9.74 -13.21 1.56
C LYS A 143 8.86 -12.06 1.08
N ILE A 144 9.45 -10.88 0.88
CA ILE A 144 8.78 -9.72 0.28
C ILE A 144 9.03 -9.75 -1.23
N SER A 145 7.96 -9.84 -2.01
CA SER A 145 7.99 -9.87 -3.47
C SER A 145 8.27 -8.49 -4.07
N HIS A 146 7.61 -7.47 -3.51
CA HIS A 146 7.62 -6.10 -4.03
C HIS A 146 7.53 -5.07 -2.90
N TYR A 147 7.86 -3.82 -3.22
CA TYR A 147 7.67 -2.72 -2.28
C TYR A 147 6.98 -1.52 -2.92
N VAL A 148 6.36 -0.71 -2.07
CA VAL A 148 5.83 0.60 -2.40
C VAL A 148 6.19 1.56 -1.27
N THR A 149 6.92 2.62 -1.59
CA THR A 149 7.11 3.76 -0.68
C THR A 149 6.24 4.93 -1.14
N VAL A 150 5.72 5.70 -0.19
CA VAL A 150 4.92 6.89 -0.47
C VAL A 150 5.29 8.06 0.42
N ASN A 151 5.40 9.24 -0.17
CA ASN A 151 5.49 10.48 0.58
C ASN A 151 4.11 10.95 1.06
N TYR A 152 4.03 11.47 2.29
CA TYR A 152 2.82 12.06 2.83
C TYR A 152 2.27 13.24 2.03
N GLU A 153 3.11 13.93 1.26
CA GLU A 153 2.67 14.94 0.29
C GLU A 153 1.73 14.37 -0.81
N ALA A 154 1.80 13.07 -1.12
CA ALA A 154 0.93 12.40 -2.08
C ALA A 154 -0.56 12.55 -1.73
N VAL A 155 -0.86 12.58 -0.42
CA VAL A 155 -2.21 12.70 0.10
C VAL A 155 -2.78 14.08 -0.20
N GLU A 156 -2.01 15.13 0.06
CA GLU A 156 -2.44 16.51 -0.18
C GLU A 156 -2.72 16.71 -1.68
N GLU A 157 -1.77 16.29 -2.52
CA GLU A 157 -1.93 16.41 -3.98
C GLU A 157 -3.06 15.53 -4.54
N LEU A 158 -3.31 14.33 -3.99
CA LEU A 158 -4.44 13.49 -4.38
C LEU A 158 -5.76 14.21 -4.11
N VAL A 159 -5.94 14.72 -2.89
CA VAL A 159 -7.18 15.40 -2.49
C VAL A 159 -7.44 16.62 -3.39
N ASP A 160 -6.41 17.40 -3.68
CA ASP A 160 -6.53 18.53 -4.60
C ASP A 160 -6.92 18.08 -6.02
N ALA A 161 -6.32 16.99 -6.51
CA ALA A 161 -6.59 16.46 -7.85
C ALA A 161 -8.03 15.95 -8.04
N ILE A 162 -8.61 15.35 -6.99
CA ILE A 162 -10.01 14.88 -6.98
C ILE A 162 -11.01 16.01 -6.69
N GLY A 163 -10.54 17.24 -6.49
CA GLY A 163 -11.36 18.43 -6.27
C GLY A 163 -11.89 18.54 -4.84
N GLY A 164 -11.06 18.19 -3.85
CA GLY A 164 -11.36 18.29 -2.41
C GLY A 164 -12.32 17.22 -1.90
N VAL A 165 -12.52 17.19 -0.59
CA VAL A 165 -13.45 16.26 0.10
C VAL A 165 -14.38 17.05 1.00
N GLU A 166 -15.68 16.83 0.84
CA GLU A 166 -16.68 17.53 1.64
C GLU A 166 -16.87 16.83 3.00
N VAL A 167 -16.66 17.54 4.10
CA VAL A 167 -16.90 17.03 5.44
C VAL A 167 -17.66 18.01 6.29
N TYR A 168 -18.44 17.47 7.21
CA TYR A 168 -19.00 18.26 8.29
C TYR A 168 -18.01 18.28 9.45
N THR A 169 -17.66 19.48 9.91
CA THR A 169 -16.85 19.68 11.11
C THR A 169 -17.66 20.45 12.14
N PRO A 170 -17.59 20.10 13.43
CA PRO A 170 -17.99 21.02 14.49
C PRO A 170 -16.92 22.11 14.68
N GLU A 171 -17.24 23.17 15.43
CA GLU A 171 -16.26 24.21 15.75
C GLU A 171 -15.06 23.62 16.50
N TYR A 172 -13.85 23.84 15.96
CA TYR A 172 -12.62 23.32 16.52
C TYR A 172 -11.42 24.22 16.24
N LYS A 173 -10.73 24.62 17.32
CA LYS A 173 -9.48 25.39 17.24
C LYS A 173 -8.38 24.68 18.02
N TYR A 174 -7.24 24.46 17.37
CA TYR A 174 -6.07 23.83 17.98
C TYR A 174 -4.79 24.35 17.33
N THR A 175 -3.81 24.69 18.17
CA THR A 175 -2.45 25.04 17.74
C THR A 175 -1.49 24.04 18.37
N ASP A 176 -0.71 23.34 17.54
CA ASP A 176 0.40 22.50 17.98
C ASP A 176 1.72 23.24 17.81
N PRO A 177 2.37 23.70 18.89
CA PRO A 177 3.66 24.37 18.80
C PRO A 177 4.83 23.39 18.59
N SER A 178 4.60 22.08 18.59
CA SER A 178 5.66 21.07 18.43
C SER A 178 6.08 20.81 16.98
N THR A 179 5.40 21.43 16.00
CA THR A 179 5.79 21.43 14.59
C THR A 179 6.37 22.79 14.19
N VAL A 180 7.22 22.82 13.17
CA VAL A 180 7.79 24.08 12.63
C VAL A 180 7.44 24.17 11.14
N PRO A 181 6.59 25.14 10.72
CA PRO A 181 5.83 26.07 11.56
C PRO A 181 4.76 25.37 12.44
N PRO A 182 4.25 26.03 13.49
CA PRO A 182 3.18 25.49 14.33
C PRO A 182 1.97 25.05 13.51
N LEU A 183 1.42 23.87 13.82
CA LEU A 183 0.24 23.35 13.15
C LEU A 183 -0.99 24.08 13.69
N GLU A 184 -1.56 24.95 12.87
CA GLU A 184 -2.81 25.65 13.18
C GLU A 184 -4.00 24.97 12.51
N ILE A 185 -4.94 24.53 13.33
CA ILE A 185 -6.22 23.95 12.94
C ILE A 185 -7.31 24.90 13.42
N ASN A 186 -8.13 25.39 12.50
CA ASN A 186 -9.28 26.22 12.78
C ASN A 186 -10.41 25.82 11.83
N PHE A 187 -11.39 25.10 12.36
CA PHE A 187 -12.61 24.73 11.66
C PHE A 187 -13.81 25.38 12.34
N GLU A 188 -14.65 26.03 11.55
CA GLU A 188 -15.96 26.49 12.03
C GLU A 188 -16.97 25.35 11.96
N GLU A 189 -18.06 25.44 12.72
CA GLU A 189 -19.14 24.46 12.61
C GLU A 189 -19.82 24.57 11.24
N GLY A 190 -19.87 23.47 10.49
CA GLY A 190 -20.52 23.46 9.19
C GLY A 190 -19.98 22.41 8.22
N LEU A 191 -20.48 22.49 6.99
CA LEU A 191 -20.03 21.68 5.86
C LEU A 191 -18.91 22.42 5.13
N HIS A 192 -17.75 21.78 4.99
CA HIS A 192 -16.56 22.34 4.37
C HIS A 192 -16.08 21.45 3.24
N LEU A 193 -15.70 22.04 2.12
CA LEU A 193 -14.97 21.35 1.06
C LEU A 193 -13.48 21.48 1.35
N LEU A 194 -12.87 20.44 1.91
CA LEU A 194 -11.47 20.47 2.31
C LEU A 194 -10.55 20.24 1.12
N ASP A 195 -9.58 21.12 0.97
CA ASP A 195 -8.42 20.90 0.11
C ASP A 195 -7.41 19.91 0.75
N GLY A 196 -6.30 19.61 0.08
CA GLY A 196 -5.30 18.67 0.56
C GLY A 196 -4.72 19.03 1.93
N LYS A 197 -4.37 20.30 2.14
CA LYS A 197 -3.78 20.77 3.40
C LYS A 197 -4.79 20.74 4.53
N GLU A 198 -6.00 21.21 4.26
CA GLU A 198 -7.10 21.18 5.22
C GLU A 198 -7.49 19.74 5.58
N SER A 199 -7.42 18.83 4.62
CA SER A 199 -7.67 17.40 4.84
C SER A 199 -6.63 16.77 5.76
N VAL A 200 -5.34 17.08 5.56
CA VAL A 200 -4.29 16.62 6.48
C VAL A 200 -4.50 17.19 7.88
N LYS A 201 -4.90 18.46 8.00
CA LYS A 201 -5.26 19.06 9.29
C LYS A 201 -6.45 18.35 9.94
N TYR A 202 -7.53 18.13 9.17
CA TYR A 202 -8.74 17.45 9.61
C TYR A 202 -8.45 16.05 10.18
N LEU A 203 -7.64 15.27 9.48
CA LEU A 203 -7.28 13.92 9.90
C LEU A 203 -6.37 13.88 11.14
N ARG A 204 -5.70 14.99 11.48
CA ARG A 204 -4.85 15.13 12.67
C ARG A 204 -5.63 15.52 13.93
N ILE A 205 -6.92 15.81 13.82
CA ILE A 205 -7.71 16.28 14.96
C ILE A 205 -7.94 15.16 15.99
N ARG A 206 -7.71 15.47 17.27
CA ARG A 206 -7.82 14.52 18.39
C ARG A 206 -8.97 14.77 19.35
N LYS A 207 -9.42 16.02 19.49
CA LYS A 207 -10.29 16.45 20.61
C LYS A 207 -11.72 16.85 20.22
N ILE A 208 -12.16 16.53 19.00
CA ILE A 208 -13.50 16.97 18.54
C ILE A 208 -14.65 16.18 19.18
N TYR A 209 -14.44 14.92 19.55
CA TYR A 209 -15.56 14.02 19.85
C TYR A 209 -15.56 13.53 21.31
N LYS A 210 -16.76 13.40 21.91
CA LYS A 210 -16.96 13.02 23.33
C LYS A 210 -16.28 11.69 23.69
N ASP A 211 -16.24 10.72 22.77
CA ASP A 211 -15.57 9.43 22.92
C ASP A 211 -14.19 9.36 22.22
N GLN A 212 -13.46 10.49 22.23
CA GLN A 212 -12.07 10.75 21.80
C GLN A 212 -11.46 9.89 20.69
N ASP A 213 -11.28 8.58 20.92
CA ASP A 213 -10.65 7.65 19.99
C ASP A 213 -11.64 7.00 19.00
N LEU A 214 -12.87 6.66 19.42
CA LEU A 214 -13.81 5.92 18.56
C LEU A 214 -14.44 6.80 17.48
N ASP A 215 -14.88 7.99 17.85
CA ASP A 215 -15.51 8.90 16.89
C ASP A 215 -14.49 9.50 15.91
N ARG A 216 -13.21 9.58 16.29
CA ARG A 216 -12.12 9.91 15.37
C ARG A 216 -11.94 8.84 14.29
N ILE A 217 -12.00 7.55 14.69
CA ILE A 217 -11.92 6.44 13.74
C ILE A 217 -13.04 6.56 12.71
N LYS A 218 -14.27 6.83 13.16
CA LYS A 218 -15.42 7.03 12.28
C LYS A 218 -15.22 8.21 11.32
N ALA A 219 -14.73 9.35 11.79
CA ALA A 219 -14.47 10.52 10.95
C ALA A 219 -13.42 10.23 9.86
N GLN A 220 -12.35 9.49 10.21
CA GLN A 220 -11.31 9.10 9.27
C GLN A 220 -11.83 8.06 8.24
N GLN A 221 -12.65 7.10 8.68
CA GLN A 221 -13.32 6.14 7.79
C GLN A 221 -14.31 6.82 6.84
N ASP A 222 -15.11 7.76 7.33
CA ASP A 222 -16.04 8.55 6.51
C ASP A 222 -15.29 9.36 5.43
N PHE A 223 -14.18 10.00 5.82
CA PHE A 223 -13.32 10.75 4.90
C PHE A 223 -12.80 9.87 3.75
N ILE A 224 -12.33 8.66 4.08
CA ILE A 224 -11.88 7.66 3.11
C ILE A 224 -13.01 7.26 2.15
N MET A 225 -14.20 6.95 2.68
CA MET A 225 -15.33 6.51 1.87
C MET A 225 -15.73 7.59 0.86
N LYS A 226 -15.67 8.87 1.25
CA LYS A 226 -15.94 9.99 0.34
C LYS A 226 -14.91 10.13 -0.77
N ILE A 227 -13.63 9.87 -0.50
CA ILE A 227 -12.62 9.79 -1.55
C ILE A 227 -12.95 8.65 -2.51
N PHE A 228 -13.27 7.47 -1.98
CA PHE A 228 -13.61 6.29 -2.77
C PHE A 228 -14.81 6.54 -3.68
N ASP A 229 -15.87 7.16 -3.15
CA ASP A 229 -17.06 7.53 -3.93
C ASP A 229 -16.75 8.56 -5.03
N LYS A 230 -15.86 9.53 -4.74
CA LYS A 230 -15.36 10.47 -5.75
C LYS A 230 -14.55 9.77 -6.84
N MET A 231 -13.70 8.82 -6.47
CA MET A 231 -12.88 8.04 -7.41
C MET A 231 -13.70 7.16 -8.35
N LYS A 232 -14.87 6.68 -7.89
CA LYS A 232 -15.83 5.95 -8.73
C LYS A 232 -16.58 6.83 -9.74
N SER A 233 -16.49 8.15 -9.61
CA SER A 233 -17.17 9.04 -10.54
C SER A 233 -16.58 8.92 -11.96
N PRO A 234 -17.41 8.87 -13.02
CA PRO A 234 -16.91 8.90 -14.40
C PRO A 234 -16.03 10.12 -14.72
N LYS A 235 -16.20 11.22 -13.97
CA LYS A 235 -15.36 12.42 -14.08
C LYS A 235 -13.89 12.16 -13.72
N MET A 236 -13.61 11.11 -12.95
CA MET A 236 -12.26 10.74 -12.55
C MET A 236 -11.40 10.30 -13.74
N LEU A 237 -12.01 9.77 -14.81
CA LEU A 237 -11.29 9.42 -16.05
C LEU A 237 -10.54 10.61 -16.64
N LEU A 238 -11.10 11.83 -16.54
CA LEU A 238 -10.46 13.07 -17.00
C LEU A 238 -9.30 13.51 -16.09
N LYS A 239 -9.26 13.02 -14.85
CA LYS A 239 -8.22 13.33 -13.86
C LYS A 239 -7.09 12.31 -13.86
N LEU A 240 -7.24 11.16 -14.54
CA LEU A 240 -6.24 10.10 -14.60
C LEU A 240 -4.82 10.58 -14.95
N PRO A 241 -4.59 11.45 -15.96
CA PRO A 241 -3.23 11.92 -16.25
C PRO A 241 -2.58 12.66 -15.07
N LYS A 242 -3.38 13.46 -14.33
CA LYS A 242 -2.91 14.18 -13.14
C LYS A 242 -2.63 13.22 -11.99
N LEU A 243 -3.48 12.21 -11.77
CA LEU A 243 -3.29 11.18 -10.75
C LEU A 243 -2.03 10.35 -11.02
N VAL A 244 -1.78 9.97 -12.27
CA VAL A 244 -0.53 9.30 -12.68
C VAL A 244 0.69 10.17 -12.41
N SER A 245 0.62 11.47 -12.74
CA SER A 245 1.71 12.39 -12.45
C SER A 245 2.01 12.50 -10.95
N ILE A 246 0.98 12.52 -10.10
CA ILE A 246 1.13 12.55 -8.64
C ILE A 246 1.77 11.25 -8.16
N ALA A 247 1.27 10.12 -8.66
CA ALA A 247 1.76 8.81 -8.31
C ALA A 247 3.24 8.63 -8.70
N ASN A 248 3.63 8.97 -9.94
CA ASN A 248 5.03 8.95 -10.39
C ASN A 248 5.94 9.88 -9.57
N LYS A 249 5.41 10.98 -9.02
CA LYS A 249 6.18 11.94 -8.22
C LYS A 249 6.41 11.44 -6.79
N HIS A 250 5.41 10.80 -6.20
CA HIS A 250 5.38 10.52 -4.77
C HIS A 250 5.45 9.05 -4.38
N ILE A 251 5.31 8.14 -5.35
CA ILE A 251 5.38 6.71 -5.16
C ILE A 251 6.67 6.18 -5.76
N GLU A 252 7.40 5.39 -4.97
CA GLU A 252 8.52 4.58 -5.43
C GLU A 252 8.14 3.11 -5.32
N THR A 253 8.31 2.35 -6.39
CA THR A 253 8.02 0.91 -6.42
C THR A 253 8.91 0.23 -7.43
N ASP A 254 9.16 -1.06 -7.22
CA ASP A 254 9.83 -1.92 -8.18
C ASP A 254 8.86 -2.68 -9.10
N MET A 255 7.56 -2.39 -9.01
CA MET A 255 6.54 -2.96 -9.89
C MET A 255 6.44 -2.21 -11.23
N ASN A 256 6.16 -2.95 -12.30
CA ASN A 256 5.86 -2.37 -13.62
C ASN A 256 4.36 -1.99 -13.75
N TYR A 257 4.00 -1.28 -14.82
CA TYR A 257 2.61 -0.85 -15.04
C TYR A 257 1.62 -2.02 -15.12
N GLY A 258 1.94 -3.09 -15.84
CA GLY A 258 1.09 -4.29 -15.90
C GLY A 258 0.83 -4.91 -14.53
N GLN A 259 1.84 -4.98 -13.65
CA GLN A 259 1.70 -5.47 -12.27
C GLN A 259 0.78 -4.57 -11.45
N LEU A 260 0.96 -3.24 -11.56
CA LEU A 260 0.09 -2.28 -10.90
C LEU A 260 -1.35 -2.37 -11.42
N SER A 261 -1.56 -2.60 -12.71
CA SER A 261 -2.87 -2.80 -13.32
C SER A 261 -3.56 -4.08 -12.86
N TYR A 262 -2.81 -5.16 -12.78
CA TYR A 262 -3.31 -6.41 -12.23
C TYR A 262 -3.79 -6.21 -10.78
N LEU A 263 -2.97 -5.60 -9.93
CA LEU A 263 -3.33 -5.31 -8.53
C LEU A 263 -4.50 -4.33 -8.41
N ALA A 264 -4.54 -3.31 -9.25
CA ALA A 264 -5.64 -2.34 -9.32
C ALA A 264 -6.97 -3.02 -9.61
N TYR A 265 -7.00 -3.85 -10.65
CA TYR A 265 -8.20 -4.56 -11.06
C TYR A 265 -8.60 -5.64 -10.05
N TYR A 266 -7.62 -6.39 -9.54
CA TYR A 266 -7.82 -7.37 -8.47
C TYR A 266 -8.49 -6.73 -7.26
N GLY A 267 -7.98 -5.59 -6.77
CA GLY A 267 -8.55 -4.89 -5.62
C GLY A 267 -9.97 -4.36 -5.83
N VAL A 268 -10.35 -3.98 -7.06
CA VAL A 268 -11.72 -3.50 -7.39
C VAL A 268 -12.73 -4.65 -7.46
N SER A 269 -12.28 -5.84 -7.85
CA SER A 269 -13.11 -7.05 -7.98
C SER A 269 -13.07 -7.95 -6.74
N LEU A 270 -12.36 -7.53 -5.69
CA LEU A 270 -12.23 -8.29 -4.45
C LEU A 270 -13.42 -8.06 -3.52
N ASP A 271 -14.00 -9.14 -3.02
CA ASP A 271 -15.04 -9.07 -2.00
C ASP A 271 -14.46 -8.60 -0.66
N LYS A 272 -15.15 -7.67 0.00
CA LYS A 272 -14.68 -7.09 1.28
C LYS A 272 -14.49 -8.13 2.38
N GLU A 273 -15.27 -9.21 2.34
CA GLU A 273 -15.21 -10.31 3.29
C GLU A 273 -13.90 -11.08 3.21
N ASN A 274 -13.22 -11.01 2.07
CA ASN A 274 -11.94 -11.66 1.84
C ASN A 274 -10.74 -10.80 2.25
N ILE A 275 -10.98 -9.65 2.89
CA ILE A 275 -9.94 -8.72 3.33
C ILE A 275 -9.82 -8.77 4.86
N ASP A 276 -8.72 -9.34 5.34
CA ASP A 276 -8.36 -9.35 6.76
C ASP A 276 -7.33 -8.25 7.06
N ILE A 277 -7.64 -7.33 7.98
CA ILE A 277 -6.73 -6.25 8.38
C ILE A 277 -6.38 -6.41 9.85
N LYS A 278 -5.10 -6.63 10.14
CA LYS A 278 -4.58 -6.82 11.49
C LYS A 278 -3.40 -5.91 11.79
N THR A 279 -3.19 -5.64 13.06
CA THR A 279 -1.93 -5.08 13.56
C THR A 279 -1.13 -6.23 14.17
N LEU A 280 0.17 -6.27 13.90
CA LEU A 280 1.07 -7.27 14.45
C LEU A 280 1.00 -7.24 15.99
N GLU A 281 0.60 -8.35 16.59
CA GLU A 281 0.42 -8.44 18.03
C GLU A 281 1.74 -8.35 18.80
N GLY A 282 1.65 -7.80 20.00
CA GLY A 282 2.79 -7.45 20.83
C GLY A 282 2.35 -6.59 22.01
N HIS A 283 3.32 -6.10 22.78
CA HIS A 283 3.04 -5.37 24.01
C HIS A 283 3.96 -4.17 24.22
N MET A 284 3.45 -3.15 24.91
CA MET A 284 4.27 -2.04 25.38
C MET A 284 4.69 -2.28 26.83
N LYS A 285 5.98 -2.11 27.13
CA LYS A 285 6.46 -2.13 28.50
C LYS A 285 6.18 -0.78 29.17
N LYS A 286 5.70 -0.79 30.42
CA LYS A 286 5.44 0.44 31.19
C LYS A 286 6.69 1.33 31.25
N GLY A 287 6.55 2.60 30.87
CA GLY A 287 7.65 3.57 30.85
C GLY A 287 8.58 3.47 29.62
N SER A 288 8.31 2.56 28.68
CA SER A 288 9.05 2.42 27.43
C SER A 288 8.21 2.88 26.24
N PRO A 289 8.76 3.68 25.30
CA PRO A 289 8.07 4.02 24.06
C PRO A 289 8.09 2.89 23.02
N LEU A 290 8.79 1.79 23.30
CA LEU A 290 9.01 0.67 22.40
C LEU A 290 7.86 -0.34 22.43
N TYR A 291 7.57 -0.92 21.27
CA TYR A 291 6.61 -2.00 21.07
C TYR A 291 7.35 -3.33 20.94
N TYR A 292 7.09 -4.30 21.81
CA TYR A 292 7.81 -5.58 21.81
C TYR A 292 6.94 -6.64 21.15
N VAL A 293 7.54 -7.34 20.18
CA VAL A 293 6.91 -8.42 19.42
C VAL A 293 7.74 -9.67 19.61
N ASP A 294 7.09 -10.80 19.91
CA ASP A 294 7.77 -12.10 19.88
C ASP A 294 7.93 -12.56 18.43
N LYS A 295 9.14 -12.95 18.03
CA LYS A 295 9.43 -13.34 16.65
C LYS A 295 8.61 -14.56 16.21
N LYS A 296 8.36 -15.53 17.09
CA LYS A 296 7.56 -16.71 16.74
C LYS A 296 6.11 -16.33 16.50
N ASP A 297 5.56 -15.43 17.33
CA ASP A 297 4.19 -14.94 17.16
C ASP A 297 4.06 -14.10 15.89
N ALA A 298 5.10 -13.33 15.54
CA ALA A 298 5.13 -12.55 14.31
C ALA A 298 5.14 -13.45 13.07
N VAL A 299 6.01 -14.47 13.06
CA VAL A 299 6.10 -15.47 11.99
C VAL A 299 4.80 -16.25 11.86
N TYR A 300 4.18 -16.62 12.99
CA TYR A 300 2.86 -17.21 12.99
C TYR A 300 1.88 -16.25 12.31
N GLN A 301 1.64 -15.06 12.83
CA GLN A 301 0.67 -14.12 12.26
C GLN A 301 0.87 -13.80 10.77
N ALA A 302 2.12 -13.72 10.30
CA ALA A 302 2.45 -13.45 8.90
C ALA A 302 2.21 -14.63 7.97
N SER A 303 2.47 -15.87 8.43
CA SER A 303 2.27 -17.09 7.63
C SER A 303 0.81 -17.55 7.53
N GLU A 304 -0.17 -16.75 7.98
CA GLU A 304 -1.57 -17.22 8.04
C GLU A 304 -2.13 -17.56 6.66
N LEU A 305 -1.95 -16.72 5.64
CA LEU A 305 -2.42 -17.05 4.30
C LEU A 305 -1.77 -18.34 3.78
N GLU A 306 -0.47 -18.54 4.02
CA GLU A 306 0.22 -19.78 3.63
C GLU A 306 -0.33 -21.01 4.37
N ARG A 307 -0.73 -20.83 5.64
CA ARG A 307 -1.34 -21.88 6.46
C ARG A 307 -2.75 -22.21 5.97
N LEU A 308 -3.58 -21.21 5.72
CA LEU A 308 -4.92 -21.37 5.15
C LEU A 308 -4.88 -21.99 3.75
N ARG A 309 -3.86 -21.69 2.95
CA ARG A 309 -3.65 -22.31 1.62
C ARG A 309 -3.32 -23.81 1.72
N LYS A 310 -2.65 -24.22 2.79
CA LYS A 310 -2.25 -25.61 3.05
C LYS A 310 -3.29 -26.41 3.83
N ASP A 311 -4.26 -25.75 4.46
CA ASP A 311 -5.34 -26.40 5.19
C ASP A 311 -6.33 -27.06 4.21
N PRO A 312 -6.50 -28.39 4.23
CA PRO A 312 -7.42 -29.10 3.33
C PRO A 312 -8.89 -28.68 3.50
N THR A 313 -9.26 -28.12 4.65
CA THR A 313 -10.64 -27.73 4.97
C THR A 313 -11.01 -26.32 4.50
N ASP A 314 -10.00 -25.46 4.26
CA ASP A 314 -10.15 -24.10 3.70
C ASP A 314 -9.82 -24.02 2.19
N GLN A 315 -9.66 -25.17 1.54
CA GLN A 315 -9.63 -25.25 0.08
C GLN A 315 -11.05 -25.10 -0.45
N GLU A 316 -11.63 -23.89 -0.36
CA GLU A 316 -12.77 -23.57 -1.20
C GLU A 316 -12.30 -23.69 -2.65
N GLU A 317 -12.74 -24.74 -3.33
CA GLU A 317 -12.46 -24.95 -4.73
C GLU A 317 -12.95 -23.74 -5.50
N VAL A 318 -12.11 -23.25 -6.41
CA VAL A 318 -12.43 -22.26 -7.42
C VAL A 318 -13.63 -22.80 -8.22
N VAL A 319 -14.86 -22.48 -7.80
CA VAL A 319 -16.07 -23.03 -8.44
C VAL A 319 -16.22 -22.41 -9.81
N ASN A 320 -15.97 -23.20 -10.86
CA ASN A 320 -16.36 -22.87 -12.22
C ASN A 320 -17.76 -23.44 -12.44
N TYR A 321 -18.76 -22.56 -12.55
CA TYR A 321 -20.15 -22.96 -12.76
C TYR A 321 -20.36 -23.38 -14.22
N THR A 322 -20.96 -24.55 -14.41
CA THR A 322 -21.46 -25.00 -15.71
C THR A 322 -22.72 -24.21 -16.11
N GLU A 323 -23.06 -24.20 -17.41
CA GLU A 323 -24.30 -23.56 -17.89
C GLU A 323 -25.55 -24.17 -17.23
N GLU A 324 -25.51 -25.44 -16.87
CA GLU A 324 -26.61 -26.15 -16.20
C GLU A 324 -26.73 -25.75 -14.72
N GLU A 325 -25.62 -25.53 -14.03
CA GLU A 325 -25.62 -25.02 -12.65
C GLU A 325 -26.11 -23.57 -12.59
N LEU A 326 -25.68 -22.72 -13.52
CA LEU A 326 -26.16 -21.34 -13.66
C LEU A 326 -27.66 -21.29 -13.94
N ALA A 327 -28.19 -22.25 -14.70
CA ALA A 327 -29.62 -22.34 -15.00
C ALA A 327 -30.49 -22.74 -13.79
N ASN A 328 -29.89 -23.37 -12.78
CA ASN A 328 -30.57 -23.82 -11.56
C ASN A 328 -30.48 -22.82 -10.40
N MET A 329 -29.73 -21.72 -10.56
CA MET A 329 -29.59 -20.65 -9.59
C MET A 329 -30.75 -19.65 -9.66
N THR A 330 -30.98 -18.91 -8.58
CA THR A 330 -31.82 -17.71 -8.65
C THR A 330 -31.17 -16.66 -9.57
N ASP A 331 -31.98 -15.74 -10.12
CA ASP A 331 -31.46 -14.69 -11.01
C ASP A 331 -30.35 -13.85 -10.35
N ALA A 332 -30.42 -13.63 -9.03
CA ALA A 332 -29.41 -12.90 -8.27
C ALA A 332 -28.10 -13.69 -8.11
N GLU A 333 -28.20 -14.96 -7.71
CA GLU A 333 -27.04 -15.86 -7.57
C GLU A 333 -26.35 -16.08 -8.92
N ARG A 334 -27.13 -16.25 -10.00
CA ARG A 334 -26.62 -16.39 -11.35
C ARG A 334 -25.88 -15.13 -11.80
N ALA A 335 -26.46 -13.94 -11.59
CA ALA A 335 -25.83 -12.69 -11.97
C ALA A 335 -24.49 -12.46 -11.25
N GLU A 336 -24.43 -12.80 -9.96
CA GLU A 336 -23.20 -12.75 -9.16
C GLU A 336 -22.16 -13.76 -9.67
N ALA A 337 -22.56 -15.01 -9.91
CA ALA A 337 -21.69 -16.06 -10.45
C ALA A 337 -21.10 -15.68 -11.81
N GLU A 338 -21.93 -15.20 -12.73
CA GLU A 338 -21.48 -14.73 -14.05
C GLU A 338 -20.55 -13.51 -13.94
N GLN A 339 -20.78 -12.61 -12.98
CA GLN A 339 -19.90 -11.48 -12.73
C GLN A 339 -18.52 -11.95 -12.22
N LYS A 340 -18.47 -12.87 -11.25
CA LYS A 340 -17.23 -13.44 -10.73
C LYS A 340 -16.42 -14.15 -11.82
N MET A 341 -17.09 -14.89 -12.71
CA MET A 341 -16.42 -15.51 -13.86
C MET A 341 -15.83 -14.48 -14.83
N ARG A 342 -16.60 -13.45 -15.20
CA ARG A 342 -16.11 -12.35 -16.05
C ARG A 342 -14.92 -11.62 -15.43
N ASP A 343 -14.97 -11.37 -14.12
CA ASP A 343 -13.90 -10.70 -13.43
C ASP A 343 -12.62 -11.54 -13.39
N ARG A 344 -12.73 -12.86 -13.20
CA ARG A 344 -11.60 -13.78 -13.27
C ARG A 344 -10.99 -13.84 -14.67
N GLU A 345 -11.80 -13.94 -15.72
CA GLU A 345 -11.30 -13.95 -17.11
C GLU A 345 -10.52 -12.67 -17.45
N LEU A 346 -11.01 -11.50 -17.01
CA LEU A 346 -10.32 -10.24 -17.25
C LEU A 346 -9.00 -10.15 -16.45
N ARG A 347 -8.94 -10.69 -15.22
CA ARG A 347 -7.69 -10.76 -14.43
C ARG A 347 -6.61 -11.58 -15.15
N GLU A 348 -6.96 -12.77 -15.65
CA GLU A 348 -6.00 -13.61 -16.38
C GLU A 348 -5.52 -12.93 -17.67
N ARG A 349 -6.41 -12.24 -18.40
CA ARG A 349 -6.01 -11.45 -19.57
C ARG A 349 -5.03 -10.32 -19.21
N ILE A 350 -5.29 -9.55 -18.15
CA ILE A 350 -4.39 -8.47 -17.71
C ILE A 350 -3.02 -9.03 -17.30
N LYS A 351 -3.01 -10.18 -16.62
CA LYS A 351 -1.80 -10.90 -16.21
C LYS A 351 -0.98 -11.35 -17.44
N GLU A 352 -1.60 -11.98 -18.42
CA GLU A 352 -0.95 -12.38 -19.68
C GLU A 352 -0.33 -11.16 -20.41
N GLU A 353 -1.06 -10.05 -20.48
CA GLU A 353 -0.56 -8.81 -21.10
C GLU A 353 0.63 -8.22 -20.32
N GLY A 354 0.57 -8.23 -18.98
CA GLY A 354 1.65 -7.77 -18.11
C GLY A 354 2.94 -8.61 -18.22
N ILE A 355 2.82 -9.93 -18.41
CA ILE A 355 3.95 -10.84 -18.64
C ILE A 355 4.66 -10.54 -19.97
N GLN A 356 3.88 -10.27 -21.04
CA GLN A 356 4.43 -9.99 -22.37
C GLN A 356 5.23 -8.67 -22.40
N GLU A 357 4.80 -7.65 -21.65
CA GLU A 357 5.55 -6.39 -21.51
C GLU A 357 6.87 -6.56 -20.74
N ASN A 358 6.89 -7.44 -19.74
CA ASN A 358 8.11 -7.76 -19.00
C ASN A 358 9.14 -8.50 -19.88
N SER A 359 8.67 -9.41 -20.72
CA SER A 359 9.51 -10.24 -21.61
C SER A 359 10.11 -9.43 -22.77
N SER A 360 9.32 -8.55 -23.39
CA SER A 360 9.77 -7.68 -24.49
C SER A 360 10.80 -6.62 -24.07
N ASN A 361 10.84 -6.25 -22.79
CA ASN A 361 11.85 -5.35 -22.24
C ASN A 361 13.16 -6.04 -21.83
N GLY A 362 13.15 -7.36 -21.59
CA GLY A 362 14.32 -8.17 -21.24
C GLY A 362 15.28 -8.44 -22.40
N ASP A 363 14.78 -8.51 -23.64
CA ASP A 363 15.58 -8.84 -24.82
C ASP A 363 16.41 -7.68 -25.39
N SER A 364 16.24 -6.46 -24.86
CA SER A 364 16.96 -5.29 -25.36
C SER A 364 18.42 -5.17 -24.88
N ASN A 365 18.90 -6.07 -24.00
CA ASN A 365 20.21 -5.93 -23.35
C ASN A 365 21.22 -7.08 -23.59
N SER A 366 20.97 -8.00 -24.52
CA SER A 366 21.90 -9.12 -24.80
C SER A 366 22.70 -9.02 -26.12
N ASN A 367 22.49 -7.99 -26.96
CA ASN A 367 23.06 -7.96 -28.32
C ASN A 367 23.89 -6.71 -28.68
N ARG A 368 24.64 -6.13 -27.73
CA ARG A 368 25.67 -5.12 -28.04
C ARG A 368 26.96 -5.32 -27.25
N THR A 369 27.63 -6.44 -27.46
CA THR A 369 29.08 -6.58 -27.14
C THR A 369 29.71 -7.75 -27.88
N SER A 370 29.67 -7.73 -29.21
CA SER A 370 30.68 -8.42 -30.02
C SER A 370 30.67 -7.85 -31.43
N ASN A 371 31.47 -6.80 -31.65
CA ASN A 371 32.25 -6.60 -32.88
C ASN A 371 32.98 -5.27 -32.79
N ASN A 372 34.22 -5.33 -32.33
CA ASN A 372 35.31 -4.60 -32.96
C ASN A 372 36.64 -5.25 -32.56
N ARG A 373 37.04 -6.24 -33.35
CA ARG A 373 38.43 -6.51 -33.68
C ARG A 373 38.61 -6.17 -35.15
N ASN A 374 39.33 -5.09 -35.43
CA ASN A 374 40.45 -5.01 -36.36
C ASN A 374 41.04 -3.61 -36.30
#